data_AF-A0A7C8IYH3-F1
#
_entry.id   AF-A0A7C8IYH3-F1
#
_cell.length_a   1.000
_cell.length_b   1.000
_cell.length_c   1.000
_cell.angle_alpha   90.00
_cell.angle_beta   90.00
_cell.angle_gamma   90.00
#
_symmetry.space_group_name_H-M   'P 1'
#
loop_
_entity.id
_entity.type
_entity.pdbx_description
1 polymer ?
#
loop_
_entity_poly.entity_id
_entity_poly.type
_entity_poly.pdbx_seq_one_letter_code
_entity_poly.pdbx_strand_id
1 'polypeptide(L)'
;MGDAHLCGASPILLWNSRQKIVRCVAGIFSKPFSDFPSPPRADRQTQLQAPYHPPRPSKMSISIRLGISWAPSFQTSEPTDTLVLTGKTYFVDQRLFPPLTPTTPTSSPISWAFAGTRSSHPVPNKPGYTQCSWTHLVSSVPFKKEDEKPTDEGILGPHPAWPDNPIYALETGRMVNPDTGLMTDYKEYWQDNDAKEGEEVVFWEYGSDEVGPEDRGFVGIVGRSALGLGRISGQFWTWRAEKGEYGNWKLERSVLERDGRRRGWGLLNLEFDSIVLRTTTVDDEVVSGRGFDGEGEEPKRIWVPKEAWKVPAK
;
A
#
# COMPACT_ATOMS: atom_id res chain seq x y z
N MET A 1 49.80 4.29 -21.48
CA MET A 1 50.24 5.57 -20.88
C MET A 1 49.39 6.65 -21.55
N GLY A 2 48.49 7.38 -20.92
CA GLY A 2 48.00 7.47 -19.56
C GLY A 2 46.84 8.48 -19.59
N ASP A 3 45.98 8.35 -18.59
CA ASP A 3 44.84 9.16 -18.15
C ASP A 3 44.69 10.62 -18.62
N ALA A 4 43.45 11.06 -18.83
CA ALA A 4 42.79 11.98 -17.90
C ALA A 4 41.29 12.17 -18.21
N HIS A 5 40.51 12.09 -17.12
CA HIS A 5 39.08 12.36 -16.97
C HIS A 5 38.70 13.81 -17.27
N LEU A 6 37.42 14.05 -17.59
CA LEU A 6 36.62 15.12 -16.98
C LEU A 6 35.12 14.77 -17.04
N CYS A 7 34.52 14.71 -15.85
CA CYS A 7 33.11 14.45 -15.57
C CYS A 7 32.20 15.60 -16.02
N GLY A 8 31.04 15.29 -16.60
CA GLY A 8 29.91 16.20 -16.78
C GLY A 8 28.74 15.75 -15.90
N ALA A 9 28.41 16.55 -14.89
CA ALA A 9 27.37 16.29 -13.89
C ALA A 9 25.96 16.50 -14.44
N SER A 10 25.05 15.57 -14.14
CA SER A 10 23.59 15.70 -14.30
C SER A 10 22.94 16.29 -13.04
N PRO A 11 21.82 17.01 -13.17
CA PRO A 11 21.28 17.87 -12.11
C PRO A 11 20.59 17.06 -11.01
N ILE A 12 21.10 17.25 -9.79
CA ILE A 12 20.54 16.80 -8.52
C ILE A 12 19.39 17.74 -8.14
N LEU A 13 18.17 17.23 -8.05
CA LEU A 13 17.07 17.92 -7.36
C LEU A 13 17.23 17.73 -5.84
N LEU A 14 17.97 18.64 -5.22
CA LEU A 14 18.12 18.79 -3.77
C LEU A 14 16.87 19.45 -3.19
N TRP A 15 16.16 18.72 -2.33
CA TRP A 15 15.12 19.27 -1.46
C TRP A 15 15.78 20.00 -0.29
N ASN A 16 15.88 21.33 -0.37
CA ASN A 16 16.51 22.18 0.65
C ASN A 16 15.47 22.71 1.65
N SER A 17 15.53 22.26 2.91
CA SER A 17 14.74 22.78 4.03
C SER A 17 15.44 23.98 4.68
N ARG A 18 14.92 25.19 4.46
CA ARG A 18 15.34 26.39 5.23
C ARG A 18 14.48 26.52 6.48
N GLN A 19 15.08 26.21 7.63
CA GLN A 19 14.49 26.43 8.95
C GLN A 19 14.36 27.93 9.26
N LYS A 20 13.16 28.40 9.59
CA LYS A 20 12.95 29.66 10.30
C LYS A 20 12.65 29.35 11.77
N ILE A 21 13.58 29.78 12.63
CA ILE A 21 13.45 29.78 14.08
C ILE A 21 12.39 30.81 14.47
N VAL A 22 11.32 30.38 15.15
CA VAL A 22 10.42 31.27 15.88
C VAL A 22 10.50 30.91 17.36
N ARG A 23 11.08 31.82 18.14
CA ARG A 23 11.07 31.80 19.61
C ARG A 23 9.68 32.23 20.08
N CYS A 24 9.00 31.39 20.87
CA CYS A 24 7.89 31.84 21.71
C CYS A 24 8.26 31.64 23.18
N VAL A 25 7.96 32.68 23.94
CA VAL A 25 8.39 32.99 25.29
C VAL A 25 7.51 32.28 26.31
N ALA A 26 8.14 31.72 27.35
CA ALA A 26 7.49 31.13 28.50
C ALA A 26 6.80 32.19 29.37
N GLY A 27 5.54 31.95 29.73
CA GLY A 27 4.79 32.70 30.73
C GLY A 27 4.33 31.77 31.84
N ILE A 28 5.05 31.78 32.96
CA ILE A 28 4.75 31.07 34.20
C ILE A 28 3.82 31.97 35.04
N PHE A 29 2.67 31.46 35.47
CA PHE A 29 1.97 31.97 36.65
C PHE A 29 1.38 30.81 37.45
N SER A 30 1.98 30.57 38.60
CA SER A 30 1.54 29.69 39.68
C SER A 30 0.84 30.51 40.76
N LYS A 31 -0.27 30.01 41.34
CA LYS A 31 -0.64 30.11 42.77
C LYS A 31 -1.89 29.23 43.06
N PRO A 32 -2.15 28.84 44.33
CA PRO A 32 -2.65 27.50 44.65
C PRO A 32 -3.97 27.46 45.46
N PHE A 33 -4.47 26.22 45.66
CA PHE A 33 -5.34 25.70 46.73
C PHE A 33 -6.78 26.25 46.89
N SER A 34 -7.79 25.37 46.74
CA SER A 34 -8.51 24.77 47.89
C SER A 34 -9.77 23.98 47.46
N ASP A 35 -9.88 22.77 48.02
CA ASP A 35 -11.03 21.90 48.30
C ASP A 35 -12.45 22.33 47.92
N PHE A 36 -13.20 21.44 47.24
CA PHE A 36 -14.67 21.28 47.32
C PHE A 36 -15.09 19.90 46.73
N PRO A 37 -16.29 19.38 47.03
CA PRO A 37 -16.49 18.09 47.70
C PRO A 37 -16.81 16.92 46.76
N SER A 38 -16.71 15.71 47.30
CA SER A 38 -16.98 14.42 46.64
C SER A 38 -18.36 14.36 45.97
N PRO A 39 -18.47 13.73 44.78
CA PRO A 39 -19.75 13.60 44.07
C PRO A 39 -20.69 12.59 44.75
N PRO A 40 -22.02 12.72 44.57
CA PRO A 40 -22.99 11.78 45.10
C PRO A 40 -22.85 10.41 44.43
N ARG A 41 -23.17 9.36 45.19
CA ARG A 41 -23.23 7.96 44.73
C ARG A 41 -24.12 7.86 43.50
N ALA A 42 -23.54 7.43 42.37
CA ALA A 42 -24.29 7.05 41.19
C ALA A 42 -24.95 5.68 41.42
N ASP A 43 -26.27 5.65 41.27
CA ASP A 43 -27.08 4.45 41.16
C ASP A 43 -26.54 3.52 40.07
N ARG A 44 -26.70 2.20 40.30
CA ARG A 44 -26.46 1.16 39.28
C ARG A 44 -27.45 1.34 38.13
N GLN A 45 -27.10 2.20 37.18
CA GLN A 45 -27.66 2.13 35.83
C GLN A 45 -26.87 1.09 35.05
N THR A 46 -27.64 0.13 34.54
CA THR A 46 -27.27 -0.95 33.64
C THR A 46 -26.31 -0.45 32.56
N GLN A 47 -25.03 -0.80 32.65
CA GLN A 47 -24.11 -0.67 31.52
C GLN A 47 -24.65 -1.59 30.43
N LEU A 48 -25.27 -1.01 29.40
CA LEU A 48 -25.44 -1.66 28.11
C LEU A 48 -24.03 -2.07 27.67
N GLN A 49 -23.72 -3.37 27.76
CA GLN A 49 -22.50 -3.91 27.20
C GLN A 49 -22.49 -3.55 25.72
N ALA A 50 -21.47 -2.80 25.29
CA ALA A 50 -21.20 -2.64 23.87
C ALA A 50 -21.12 -4.04 23.24
N PRO A 51 -21.71 -4.26 22.06
CA PRO A 51 -21.71 -5.57 21.43
C PRO A 51 -20.27 -6.08 21.32
N TYR A 52 -20.05 -7.29 21.84
CA TYR A 52 -18.79 -8.00 21.69
C TYR A 52 -18.55 -8.26 20.21
N HIS A 53 -17.65 -7.48 19.62
CA HIS A 53 -17.11 -7.79 18.30
C HIS A 53 -15.89 -8.69 18.51
N PRO A 54 -15.96 -9.98 18.14
CA PRO A 54 -14.78 -10.84 18.20
C PRO A 54 -13.64 -10.22 17.38
N PRO A 55 -12.38 -10.44 17.78
CA PRO A 55 -11.22 -9.97 17.02
C PRO A 55 -11.34 -10.47 15.58
N ARG A 56 -11.27 -9.54 14.62
CA ARG A 56 -11.40 -9.89 13.20
C ARG A 56 -10.16 -10.68 12.79
N PRO A 57 -10.30 -11.90 12.21
CA PRO A 57 -9.17 -12.57 11.58
C PRO A 57 -8.58 -11.67 10.49
N SER A 58 -7.29 -11.85 10.17
CA SER A 58 -6.56 -11.06 9.18
C SER A 58 -7.39 -10.89 7.89
N LYS A 59 -7.97 -9.71 7.69
CA LYS A 59 -8.88 -9.41 6.58
C LYS A 59 -8.13 -9.41 5.26
N MET A 60 -8.69 -10.06 4.26
CA MET A 60 -8.20 -10.03 2.89
C MET A 60 -9.17 -9.14 2.14
N SER A 61 -8.66 -8.08 1.53
CA SER A 61 -9.52 -6.99 1.14
C SER A 61 -9.07 -6.25 -0.10
N ILE A 62 -10.05 -5.57 -0.67
CA ILE A 62 -9.94 -4.62 -1.77
C ILE A 62 -10.27 -3.26 -1.16
N SER A 63 -9.23 -2.46 -0.89
CA SER A 63 -9.35 -1.19 -0.18
C SER A 63 -9.20 -0.01 -1.13
N ILE A 64 -10.16 0.90 -1.11
CA ILE A 64 -10.14 2.17 -1.84
C ILE A 64 -9.98 3.30 -0.84
N ARG A 65 -9.03 4.20 -1.07
CA ARG A 65 -8.88 5.38 -0.20
C ARG A 65 -9.89 6.43 -0.61
N LEU A 66 -10.71 6.86 0.35
CA LEU A 66 -11.74 7.88 0.20
C LEU A 66 -11.20 9.28 0.51
N GLY A 67 -10.09 9.35 1.26
CA GLY A 67 -9.41 10.59 1.55
C GLY A 67 -8.25 10.43 2.51
N ILE A 68 -7.42 11.45 2.56
CA ILE A 68 -6.34 11.64 3.51
C ILE A 68 -6.45 13.04 4.11
N SER A 69 -6.08 13.17 5.38
CA SER A 69 -6.02 14.46 6.06
C SER A 69 -4.82 14.51 7.00
N TRP A 70 -4.29 15.71 7.23
CA TRP A 70 -3.08 15.93 8.00
C TRP A 70 -3.32 16.92 9.13
N ALA A 71 -2.66 16.69 10.27
CA ALA A 71 -2.64 17.66 11.35
C ALA A 71 -2.00 19.01 10.91
N PRO A 72 -2.37 20.14 11.52
CA PRO A 72 -3.41 20.28 12.55
C PRO A 72 -4.83 20.50 12.01
N SER A 73 -4.99 20.85 10.72
CA SER A 73 -6.29 21.20 10.18
C SER A 73 -7.20 19.98 10.02
N PHE A 74 -6.62 18.82 9.72
CA PHE A 74 -7.32 17.60 9.30
C PHE A 74 -8.35 17.88 8.20
N GLN A 75 -8.04 18.82 7.30
CA GLN A 75 -8.84 19.04 6.11
C GLN A 75 -8.65 17.86 5.17
N THR A 76 -9.73 17.11 4.93
CA THR A 76 -9.70 15.92 4.07
C THR A 76 -9.67 16.31 2.59
N SER A 77 -8.81 15.64 1.84
CA SER A 77 -8.79 15.61 0.38
C SER A 77 -8.49 14.20 -0.11
N GLU A 78 -8.78 13.88 -1.37
CA GLU A 78 -8.28 12.64 -2.00
C GLU A 78 -7.58 13.02 -3.30
N PRO A 79 -6.25 13.24 -3.27
CA PRO A 79 -5.50 13.65 -4.46
C PRO A 79 -5.21 12.49 -5.42
N THR A 80 -5.53 11.24 -5.04
CA THR A 80 -5.14 10.05 -5.80
C THR A 80 -6.28 9.06 -6.01
N ASP A 81 -6.21 8.33 -7.13
CA ASP A 81 -6.96 7.09 -7.34
C ASP A 81 -6.18 5.95 -6.69
N THR A 82 -6.44 5.69 -5.40
CA THR A 82 -5.73 4.69 -4.59
C THR A 82 -6.50 3.38 -4.49
N LEU A 83 -5.83 2.28 -4.84
CA LEU A 83 -6.29 0.91 -4.64
C LEU A 83 -5.22 0.10 -3.91
N VAL A 84 -5.63 -0.63 -2.87
CA VAL A 84 -4.79 -1.56 -2.13
C VAL A 84 -5.42 -2.94 -2.15
N LEU A 85 -4.64 -3.95 -2.56
CA LEU A 85 -5.01 -5.36 -2.44
C LEU A 85 -4.25 -5.99 -1.28
N THR A 86 -4.97 -6.64 -0.38
CA THR A 86 -4.40 -7.15 0.87
C THR A 86 -4.67 -8.65 1.02
N GLY A 87 -3.62 -9.44 1.16
CA GLY A 87 -3.62 -10.86 1.52
C GLY A 87 -3.48 -11.08 3.02
N LYS A 88 -3.07 -12.28 3.48
CA LYS A 88 -2.76 -12.47 4.91
C LYS A 88 -1.38 -11.90 5.19
N THR A 89 -0.42 -12.21 4.32
CA THR A 89 0.98 -11.80 4.48
C THR A 89 1.39 -10.71 3.51
N TYR A 90 0.84 -10.70 2.29
CA TYR A 90 1.28 -9.77 1.24
C TYR A 90 0.27 -8.66 0.99
N PHE A 91 0.75 -7.55 0.42
CA PHE A 91 -0.10 -6.48 -0.05
C PHE A 91 0.51 -5.83 -1.30
N VAL A 92 -0.34 -5.15 -2.06
CA VAL A 92 0.04 -4.33 -3.21
C VAL A 92 -0.76 -3.03 -3.17
N ASP A 93 -0.08 -1.88 -3.11
CA ASP A 93 -0.64 -0.52 -3.04
C ASP A 93 -0.29 0.26 -4.31
N GLN A 94 -1.30 0.80 -4.98
CA GLN A 94 -1.14 1.69 -6.13
C GLN A 94 -1.89 3.00 -5.90
N ARG A 95 -1.17 4.13 -5.98
CA ARG A 95 -1.71 5.49 -5.89
C ARG A 95 -1.35 6.29 -7.14
N LEU A 96 -2.35 6.65 -7.93
CA LEU A 96 -2.16 7.39 -9.19
C LEU A 96 -2.80 8.79 -9.11
N PHE A 97 -2.20 9.79 -9.78
CA PHE A 97 -2.77 11.14 -9.86
C PHE A 97 -3.87 11.24 -10.95
N PRO A 98 -5.03 11.85 -10.66
CA PRO A 98 -6.01 12.25 -11.68
C PRO A 98 -5.67 13.62 -12.34
N PRO A 99 -5.98 13.86 -13.64
CA PRO A 99 -6.34 12.88 -14.66
C PRO A 99 -5.08 12.18 -15.20
N LEU A 100 -5.24 10.91 -15.54
CA LEU A 100 -4.15 9.99 -15.84
C LEU A 100 -3.56 10.17 -17.25
N THR A 101 -4.13 11.06 -18.06
CA THR A 101 -3.47 11.59 -19.26
C THR A 101 -2.47 12.64 -18.81
N PRO A 102 -1.16 12.43 -19.02
CA PRO A 102 -0.17 13.43 -18.69
C PRO A 102 -0.54 14.72 -19.42
N THR A 103 -0.91 15.77 -18.67
CA THR A 103 -1.11 17.10 -19.25
C THR A 103 0.21 17.66 -19.78
N THR A 104 1.33 17.09 -19.32
CA THR A 104 2.68 17.33 -19.82
C THR A 104 3.48 16.01 -19.89
N PRO A 105 4.40 15.84 -20.85
CA PRO A 105 5.22 14.62 -20.99
C PRO A 105 6.14 14.30 -19.79
N THR A 106 6.26 15.21 -18.83
CA THR A 106 7.25 15.18 -17.75
C THR A 106 6.69 14.77 -16.38
N SER A 107 5.36 14.69 -16.21
CA SER A 107 4.76 14.28 -14.93
C SER A 107 4.46 12.77 -14.93
N SER A 108 5.10 12.02 -14.02
CA SER A 108 4.72 10.63 -13.77
C SER A 108 3.26 10.58 -13.28
N PRO A 109 2.40 9.71 -13.84
CA PRO A 109 1.04 9.51 -13.32
C PRO A 109 1.03 8.78 -11.97
N ILE A 110 2.17 8.27 -11.50
CA ILE A 110 2.31 7.56 -10.23
C ILE A 110 2.60 8.58 -9.13
N SER A 111 1.71 8.67 -8.14
CA SER A 111 1.98 9.40 -6.90
C SER A 111 2.91 8.57 -6.02
N TRP A 112 2.51 7.34 -5.73
CA TRP A 112 3.31 6.35 -5.04
C TRP A 112 2.73 4.97 -5.30
N ALA A 113 3.56 3.95 -5.45
CA ALA A 113 3.10 2.57 -5.55
C ALA A 113 4.16 1.64 -4.98
N PHE A 114 3.75 0.62 -4.23
CA PHE A 114 4.67 -0.27 -3.53
C PHE A 114 3.98 -1.57 -3.14
N ALA A 115 4.78 -2.60 -2.92
CA ALA A 115 4.31 -3.91 -2.49
C ALA A 115 5.29 -4.53 -1.52
N GLY A 116 4.81 -5.49 -0.75
CA GLY A 116 5.63 -6.24 0.17
C GLY A 116 4.81 -7.04 1.16
N THR A 117 5.29 -7.11 2.39
CA THR A 117 4.68 -7.89 3.46
C THR A 117 3.99 -7.01 4.48
N ARG A 118 2.96 -7.56 5.13
CA ARG A 118 2.24 -6.89 6.20
C ARG A 118 2.15 -7.75 7.45
N SER A 119 1.93 -7.09 8.58
CA SER A 119 1.50 -7.74 9.81
C SER A 119 0.41 -6.90 10.49
N SER A 120 -0.41 -7.57 11.29
CA SER A 120 -1.57 -6.97 11.94
C SER A 120 -1.78 -7.58 13.32
N HIS A 121 -1.90 -6.75 14.35
CA HIS A 121 -2.10 -7.18 15.73
C HIS A 121 -3.25 -6.39 16.38
N PRO A 122 -4.17 -7.04 17.13
CA PRO A 122 -5.19 -6.32 17.88
C PRO A 122 -4.55 -5.32 18.86
N VAL A 123 -5.12 -4.12 18.96
CA VAL A 123 -4.66 -3.11 19.93
C VAL A 123 -5.18 -3.49 21.33
N PRO A 124 -4.28 -3.65 22.34
CA PRO A 124 -4.70 -3.96 23.70
C PRO A 124 -5.74 -2.96 24.23
N ASN A 125 -6.79 -3.48 24.87
CA ASN A 125 -7.88 -2.70 25.48
C ASN A 125 -8.65 -1.79 24.50
N LYS A 126 -8.53 -2.02 23.18
CA LYS A 126 -9.25 -1.24 22.16
C LYS A 126 -9.90 -2.15 21.11
N PRO A 127 -11.04 -2.80 21.44
CA PRO A 127 -11.72 -3.73 20.54
C PRO A 127 -12.04 -3.10 19.18
N GLY A 128 -11.85 -3.87 18.11
CA GLY A 128 -12.07 -3.40 16.74
C GLY A 128 -10.94 -2.55 16.16
N TYR A 129 -9.87 -2.29 16.92
CA TYR A 129 -8.67 -1.62 16.44
C TYR A 129 -7.52 -2.61 16.23
N THR A 130 -6.75 -2.38 15.18
CA THR A 130 -5.63 -3.21 14.77
C THR A 130 -4.43 -2.31 14.48
N GLN A 131 -3.30 -2.61 15.11
CA GLN A 131 -2.01 -2.04 14.73
C GLN A 131 -1.49 -2.83 13.53
N CYS A 132 -1.14 -2.13 12.47
CA CYS A 132 -0.68 -2.68 11.22
C CYS A 132 0.70 -2.14 10.89
N SER A 133 1.52 -3.00 10.26
CA SER A 133 2.79 -2.60 9.66
C SER A 133 2.89 -3.14 8.24
N TRP A 134 3.51 -2.37 7.35
CA TRP A 134 3.68 -2.69 5.95
C TRP A 134 5.13 -2.50 5.57
N THR A 135 5.84 -3.60 5.34
CA THR A 135 7.26 -3.60 4.96
C THR A 135 7.38 -3.66 3.45
N HIS A 136 8.02 -2.65 2.88
CA HIS A 136 8.13 -2.46 1.44
C HIS A 136 9.28 -3.31 0.90
N LEU A 137 8.99 -4.11 -0.12
CA LEU A 137 9.97 -4.94 -0.83
C LEU A 137 10.27 -4.39 -2.23
N VAL A 138 9.37 -3.57 -2.76
CA VAL A 138 9.54 -2.81 -4.00
C VAL A 138 8.72 -1.52 -3.93
N SER A 139 9.21 -0.42 -4.53
CA SER A 139 8.49 0.86 -4.56
C SER A 139 8.79 1.68 -5.82
N SER A 140 7.85 2.54 -6.21
CA SER A 140 8.03 3.51 -7.29
C SER A 140 9.10 4.54 -6.97
N VAL A 141 9.32 4.82 -5.70
CA VAL A 141 10.47 5.58 -5.21
C VAL A 141 11.60 4.60 -4.89
N PRO A 142 12.78 4.71 -5.54
CA PRO A 142 13.91 3.84 -5.25
C PRO A 142 14.30 3.91 -3.77
N PHE A 143 14.70 2.77 -3.21
CA PHE A 143 15.26 2.75 -1.85
C PHE A 143 16.63 3.41 -1.84
N LYS A 144 17.02 4.00 -0.69
CA LYS A 144 18.31 4.69 -0.59
C LYS A 144 19.46 3.69 -0.50
N LYS A 145 19.19 2.50 0.03
CA LYS A 145 20.11 1.37 0.10
C LYS A 145 19.41 0.11 -0.37
N GLU A 146 20.19 -0.81 -0.91
CA GLU A 146 19.69 -2.08 -1.45
C GLU A 146 19.11 -3.01 -0.37
N ASP A 147 19.64 -2.94 0.85
CA ASP A 147 19.19 -3.71 2.02
C ASP A 147 18.09 -2.99 2.84
N GLU A 148 17.69 -1.79 2.43
CA GLU A 148 16.64 -1.04 3.11
C GLU A 148 15.28 -1.69 2.86
N LYS A 149 14.51 -1.89 3.94
CA LYS A 149 13.13 -2.33 3.88
C LYS A 149 12.27 -1.35 4.66
N PRO A 150 11.87 -0.21 4.04
CA PRO A 150 11.03 0.78 4.71
C PRO A 150 9.77 0.12 5.25
N THR A 151 9.37 0.46 6.47
CA THR A 151 8.16 -0.06 7.10
C THR A 151 7.27 1.09 7.52
N ASP A 152 6.07 1.12 6.96
CA ASP A 152 5.01 2.03 7.39
C ASP A 152 4.22 1.38 8.53
N GLU A 153 3.71 2.20 9.46
CA GLU A 153 2.90 1.75 10.59
C GLU A 153 1.66 2.63 10.78
N GLY A 154 0.54 1.99 11.13
CA GLY A 154 -0.74 2.65 11.32
C GLY A 154 -1.66 1.87 12.24
N ILE A 155 -2.66 2.54 12.78
CA ILE A 155 -3.75 1.94 13.55
C ILE A 155 -5.03 2.05 12.72
N LEU A 156 -5.55 0.90 12.30
CA LEU A 156 -6.88 0.77 11.69
C LEU A 156 -7.94 0.62 12.77
N GLY A 157 -9.06 1.31 12.62
CA GLY A 157 -10.23 1.19 13.48
C GLY A 157 -11.53 1.51 12.77
N PRO A 158 -12.68 1.43 13.47
CA PRO A 158 -13.98 1.78 12.90
C PRO A 158 -14.02 3.22 12.40
N HIS A 159 -14.69 3.45 11.28
CA HIS A 159 -14.87 4.79 10.76
C HIS A 159 -15.79 5.62 11.68
N PRO A 160 -15.42 6.86 12.06
CA PRO A 160 -16.19 7.63 13.05
C PRO A 160 -17.60 8.00 12.61
N ALA A 161 -17.83 8.19 11.31
CA ALA A 161 -19.18 8.46 10.78
C ALA A 161 -20.02 7.19 10.56
N TRP A 162 -19.38 6.01 10.47
CA TRP A 162 -20.05 4.73 10.22
C TRP A 162 -19.44 3.63 11.09
N PRO A 163 -19.50 3.76 12.43
CA PRO A 163 -18.77 2.89 13.35
C PRO A 163 -19.22 1.43 13.30
N ASP A 164 -20.49 1.19 12.97
CA ASP A 164 -21.08 -0.15 12.86
C ASP A 164 -20.96 -0.75 11.45
N ASN A 165 -20.42 -0.01 10.49
CA ASN A 165 -20.26 -0.49 9.12
C ASN A 165 -18.83 -0.99 8.89
N PRO A 166 -18.60 -2.31 8.80
CA PRO A 166 -17.26 -2.87 8.72
C PRO A 166 -16.55 -2.65 7.38
N ILE A 167 -17.24 -2.11 6.37
CA ILE A 167 -16.65 -1.76 5.07
C ILE A 167 -15.97 -0.39 5.09
N TYR A 168 -16.15 0.41 6.14
CA TYR A 168 -15.46 1.68 6.30
C TYR A 168 -14.48 1.62 7.46
N ALA A 169 -13.26 2.05 7.21
CA ALA A 169 -12.20 2.09 8.21
C ALA A 169 -11.56 3.47 8.28
N LEU A 170 -11.05 3.80 9.46
CA LEU A 170 -10.17 4.93 9.69
C LEU A 170 -8.79 4.39 10.05
N GLU A 171 -7.81 4.76 9.26
CA GLU A 171 -6.41 4.57 9.61
C GLU A 171 -5.85 5.86 10.22
N THR A 172 -5.03 5.72 11.25
CA THR A 172 -4.32 6.84 11.88
C THR A 172 -2.88 6.46 12.13
N GLY A 173 -1.96 7.41 11.95
CA GLY A 173 -0.54 7.18 12.18
C GLY A 173 0.25 8.48 12.09
N ARG A 174 1.57 8.34 11.93
CA ARG A 174 2.48 9.46 11.67
C ARG A 174 3.39 9.10 10.51
N MET A 175 3.43 9.95 9.49
CA MET A 175 4.36 9.80 8.38
C MET A 175 4.82 11.18 7.88
N VAL A 176 5.77 11.22 6.95
CA VAL A 176 6.20 12.49 6.34
C VAL A 176 5.07 13.03 5.47
N ASN A 177 4.57 14.22 5.80
CA ASN A 177 3.60 14.90 4.93
C ASN A 177 4.31 15.36 3.64
N PRO A 178 3.85 14.95 2.45
CA PRO A 178 4.53 15.25 1.18
C PRO A 178 4.60 16.75 0.88
N ASP A 179 3.63 17.56 1.33
CA ASP A 179 3.59 19.00 1.07
C ASP A 179 4.56 19.79 1.94
N THR A 180 4.86 19.29 3.14
CA THR A 180 5.69 20.01 4.13
C THR A 180 7.06 19.38 4.35
N GLY A 181 7.22 18.09 4.01
CA GLY A 181 8.41 17.29 4.32
C GLY A 181 8.59 17.00 5.82
N LEU A 182 7.56 17.21 6.65
CA LEU A 182 7.63 17.04 8.10
C LEU A 182 6.84 15.80 8.55
N MET A 183 7.37 15.09 9.56
CA MET A 183 6.63 14.04 10.27
C MET A 183 5.36 14.63 10.90
N THR A 184 4.21 14.17 10.43
CA THR A 184 2.90 14.74 10.75
C THR A 184 1.90 13.63 11.00
N ASP A 185 0.98 13.87 11.93
CA ASP A 185 -0.14 12.95 12.18
C ASP A 185 -1.07 12.96 10.98
N TYR A 186 -1.48 11.79 10.53
CA TYR A 186 -2.38 11.63 9.39
C TYR A 186 -3.62 10.84 9.78
N LYS A 187 -4.65 10.99 8.94
CA LYS A 187 -5.81 10.10 8.89
C LYS A 187 -6.03 9.69 7.45
N GLU A 188 -6.15 8.39 7.18
CA GLU A 188 -6.63 7.87 5.91
C GLU A 188 -8.00 7.23 6.11
N TYR A 189 -8.93 7.55 5.21
CA TYR A 189 -10.30 7.08 5.23
C TYR A 189 -10.44 6.02 4.14
N TRP A 190 -10.90 4.83 4.51
CA TRP A 190 -10.89 3.68 3.62
C TRP A 190 -12.29 3.12 3.44
N GLN A 191 -12.62 2.74 2.21
CA GLN A 191 -13.63 1.73 1.92
C GLN A 191 -12.91 0.39 1.74
N ASP A 192 -13.07 -0.52 2.68
CA ASP A 192 -12.34 -1.79 2.80
C ASP A 192 -13.29 -2.97 2.61
N ASN A 193 -13.39 -3.47 1.38
CA ASN A 193 -14.28 -4.57 1.04
C ASN A 193 -13.56 -5.89 1.23
N ASP A 194 -14.09 -6.77 2.09
CA ASP A 194 -13.57 -8.12 2.25
C ASP A 194 -13.79 -8.92 0.96
N ALA A 195 -12.83 -9.78 0.61
CA ALA A 195 -13.02 -10.80 -0.41
C ALA A 195 -14.22 -11.68 -0.04
N LYS A 196 -15.08 -11.95 -1.03
CA LYS A 196 -16.32 -12.70 -0.83
C LYS A 196 -16.03 -14.20 -0.77
N GLU A 197 -16.97 -14.94 -0.20
CA GLU A 197 -16.93 -16.39 -0.20
C GLU A 197 -16.74 -16.97 -1.61
N GLY A 198 -15.86 -17.97 -1.72
CA GLY A 198 -15.50 -18.61 -2.98
C GLY A 198 -14.55 -17.80 -3.86
N GLU A 199 -14.30 -16.52 -3.56
CA GLU A 199 -13.34 -15.73 -4.31
C GLU A 199 -11.91 -16.21 -4.08
N GLU A 200 -11.10 -16.05 -5.12
CA GLU A 200 -9.70 -16.46 -5.13
C GLU A 200 -8.83 -15.32 -4.62
N VAL A 201 -7.83 -15.65 -3.82
CA VAL A 201 -6.78 -14.72 -3.41
C VAL A 201 -5.44 -15.33 -3.73
N VAL A 202 -4.62 -14.62 -4.51
CA VAL A 202 -3.28 -15.07 -4.91
C VAL A 202 -2.32 -13.90 -4.93
N PHE A 203 -1.12 -14.07 -4.37
CA PHE A 203 -0.02 -13.13 -4.53
C PHE A 203 1.18 -13.84 -5.15
N TRP A 204 1.62 -13.33 -6.28
CA TRP A 204 2.81 -13.76 -7.01
C TRP A 204 3.94 -12.78 -6.80
N GLU A 205 5.16 -13.30 -6.85
CA GLU A 205 6.38 -12.51 -6.78
C GLU A 205 7.43 -13.10 -7.73
N TYR A 206 8.14 -12.25 -8.47
CA TYR A 206 9.48 -12.57 -8.98
C TYR A 206 10.52 -11.72 -8.25
N GLY A 207 11.77 -12.17 -8.34
CA GLY A 207 12.87 -11.58 -7.57
C GLY A 207 12.93 -12.15 -6.17
N SER A 208 13.85 -11.61 -5.37
CA SER A 208 14.07 -12.02 -3.99
C SER A 208 14.86 -10.95 -3.24
N ASP A 209 15.12 -11.20 -1.95
CA ASP A 209 16.03 -10.35 -1.17
C ASP A 209 17.48 -10.40 -1.69
N GLU A 210 17.87 -11.46 -2.42
CA GLU A 210 19.22 -11.59 -3.00
C GLU A 210 19.39 -10.70 -4.24
N VAL A 211 18.30 -10.50 -4.99
CA VAL A 211 18.26 -9.64 -6.18
C VAL A 211 18.00 -8.18 -5.81
N GLY A 212 17.36 -7.94 -4.67
CA GLY A 212 17.05 -6.60 -4.17
C GLY A 212 15.79 -5.99 -4.82
N PRO A 213 15.48 -4.74 -4.48
CA PRO A 213 14.22 -4.08 -4.85
C PRO A 213 14.15 -3.60 -6.31
N GLU A 214 15.27 -3.56 -7.05
CA GLU A 214 15.36 -3.00 -8.41
C GLU A 214 15.06 -4.01 -9.53
N ASP A 215 14.98 -5.30 -9.22
CA ASP A 215 14.54 -6.37 -10.13
C ASP A 215 13.58 -7.33 -9.39
N ARG A 216 12.47 -6.74 -8.94
CA ARG A 216 11.44 -7.40 -8.13
C ARG A 216 10.06 -6.91 -8.53
N GLY A 217 9.08 -7.81 -8.51
CA GLY A 217 7.70 -7.46 -8.85
C GLY A 217 6.69 -8.34 -8.16
N PHE A 218 5.48 -7.80 -8.00
CA PHE A 218 4.35 -8.43 -7.34
C PHE A 218 3.12 -8.37 -8.24
N VAL A 219 2.31 -9.44 -8.20
CA VAL A 219 0.94 -9.45 -8.74
C VAL A 219 0.02 -9.99 -7.67
N GLY A 220 -0.91 -9.15 -7.21
CA GLY A 220 -1.99 -9.53 -6.31
C GLY A 220 -3.29 -9.73 -7.08
N ILE A 221 -4.02 -10.80 -6.75
CA ILE A 221 -5.39 -11.08 -7.19
C ILE A 221 -6.20 -11.25 -5.91
N VAL A 222 -7.27 -10.45 -5.76
CA VAL A 222 -8.23 -10.57 -4.65
C VAL A 222 -9.62 -10.48 -5.26
N GLY A 223 -10.28 -11.64 -5.37
CA GLY A 223 -11.58 -11.78 -6.01
C GLY A 223 -11.57 -11.24 -7.44
N ARG A 224 -12.31 -10.16 -7.67
CA ARG A 224 -12.44 -9.53 -8.99
C ARG A 224 -11.40 -8.45 -9.28
N SER A 225 -10.51 -8.15 -8.35
CA SER A 225 -9.48 -7.11 -8.53
C SER A 225 -8.11 -7.74 -8.69
N ALA A 226 -7.31 -7.20 -9.62
CA ALA A 226 -5.91 -7.55 -9.77
C ALA A 226 -5.04 -6.30 -9.88
N LEU A 227 -3.85 -6.36 -9.32
CA LEU A 227 -2.88 -5.28 -9.30
C LEU A 227 -1.48 -5.88 -9.48
N GLY A 228 -0.75 -5.39 -10.48
CA GLY A 228 0.66 -5.70 -10.68
C GLY A 228 1.53 -4.46 -10.52
N LEU A 229 2.70 -4.61 -9.90
CA LEU A 229 3.73 -3.58 -9.91
C LEU A 229 5.13 -4.16 -9.71
N GLY A 230 6.15 -3.40 -10.09
CA GLY A 230 7.53 -3.81 -9.87
C GLY A 230 8.55 -2.81 -10.41
N ARG A 231 9.82 -3.15 -10.21
CA ARG A 231 10.96 -2.46 -10.79
C ARG A 231 11.82 -3.42 -11.58
N ILE A 232 12.34 -2.95 -12.70
CA ILE A 232 13.37 -3.62 -13.49
C ILE A 232 14.34 -2.56 -13.99
N SER A 233 15.63 -2.76 -13.72
CA SER A 233 16.71 -1.90 -14.24
C SER A 233 16.45 -0.40 -14.03
N GLY A 234 15.94 -0.03 -12.85
CA GLY A 234 15.64 1.36 -12.49
C GLY A 234 14.31 1.92 -13.03
N GLN A 235 13.53 1.14 -13.78
CA GLN A 235 12.21 1.54 -14.26
C GLN A 235 11.11 0.90 -13.44
N PHE A 236 10.11 1.70 -13.06
CA PHE A 236 8.93 1.20 -12.34
C PHE A 236 7.76 1.01 -13.30
N TRP A 237 7.05 -0.10 -13.13
CA TRP A 237 5.84 -0.41 -13.87
C TRP A 237 4.71 -0.74 -12.91
N THR A 238 3.47 -0.50 -13.35
CA THR A 238 2.29 -0.92 -12.60
C THR A 238 1.07 -1.02 -13.49
N TRP A 239 0.13 -1.89 -13.14
CA TRP A 239 -1.19 -1.98 -13.77
C TRP A 239 -2.22 -2.46 -12.76
N ARG A 240 -3.49 -2.18 -13.03
CA ARG A 240 -4.60 -2.83 -12.34
C ARG A 240 -5.72 -3.20 -13.29
N ALA A 241 -6.46 -4.24 -12.94
CA ALA A 241 -7.53 -4.81 -13.75
C ALA A 241 -8.70 -5.27 -12.90
N GLU A 242 -9.87 -5.29 -13.52
CA GLU A 242 -11.10 -5.83 -12.95
C GLU A 242 -11.59 -7.04 -13.75
N LYS A 243 -12.02 -8.09 -13.07
CA LYS A 243 -12.66 -9.26 -13.68
C LYS A 243 -14.13 -8.95 -13.95
N GLY A 244 -14.53 -9.04 -15.22
CA GLY A 244 -15.93 -8.94 -15.63
C GLY A 244 -16.77 -10.14 -15.20
N GLU A 245 -18.09 -10.06 -15.40
CA GLU A 245 -19.03 -11.13 -15.02
C GLU A 245 -18.77 -12.45 -15.78
N TYR A 246 -18.25 -12.37 -17.01
CA TYR A 246 -17.90 -13.52 -17.83
C TYR A 246 -16.48 -14.05 -17.58
N GLY A 247 -15.83 -13.59 -16.50
CA GLY A 247 -14.49 -14.04 -16.10
C GLY A 247 -13.32 -13.39 -16.85
N ASN A 248 -13.59 -12.54 -17.85
CA ASN A 248 -12.57 -11.83 -18.60
C ASN A 248 -11.99 -10.65 -17.80
N TRP A 249 -10.67 -10.52 -17.79
CA TRP A 249 -9.98 -9.39 -17.17
C TRP A 249 -9.96 -8.16 -18.08
N LYS A 250 -10.39 -7.03 -17.55
CA LYS A 250 -10.35 -5.73 -18.22
C LYS A 250 -9.28 -4.88 -17.55
N LEU A 251 -8.31 -4.42 -18.34
CA LEU A 251 -7.32 -3.44 -17.88
C LEU A 251 -8.03 -2.12 -17.54
N GLU A 252 -7.80 -1.59 -16.34
CA GLU A 252 -8.32 -0.29 -15.94
C GLU A 252 -7.29 0.83 -16.06
N ARG A 253 -6.06 0.54 -15.60
CA ARG A 253 -4.95 1.50 -15.49
C ARG A 253 -3.64 0.78 -15.74
N SER A 254 -2.68 1.47 -16.36
CA SER A 254 -1.32 0.98 -16.48
C SER A 254 -0.31 2.10 -16.68
N VAL A 255 0.87 1.91 -16.11
CA VAL A 255 2.12 2.58 -16.44
C VAL A 255 3.08 1.48 -16.86
N LEU A 256 3.39 1.45 -18.15
CA LEU A 256 4.19 0.39 -18.76
C LEU A 256 5.66 0.77 -18.76
N GLU A 257 6.52 -0.24 -18.87
CA GLU A 257 7.94 -0.05 -19.17
C GLU A 257 8.14 0.50 -20.59
N ARG A 258 9.40 0.84 -20.91
CA ARG A 258 9.78 1.27 -22.27
C ARG A 258 9.43 0.26 -23.35
N ASP A 259 9.44 -1.02 -23.04
CA ASP A 259 9.10 -2.10 -23.97
C ASP A 259 7.58 -2.27 -24.20
N GLY A 260 6.74 -1.52 -23.45
CA GLY A 260 5.29 -1.60 -23.54
C GLY A 260 4.68 -2.90 -23.00
N ARG A 261 5.45 -3.74 -22.31
CA ARG A 261 4.96 -5.00 -21.75
C ARG A 261 4.17 -4.77 -20.47
N ARG A 262 3.19 -5.66 -20.23
CA ARG A 262 2.46 -5.78 -18.97
C ARG A 262 2.95 -7.02 -18.25
N ARG A 263 3.96 -6.86 -17.41
CA ARG A 263 4.59 -7.97 -16.70
C ARG A 263 3.61 -8.66 -15.77
N GLY A 264 3.70 -9.99 -15.73
CA GLY A 264 2.78 -10.84 -14.96
C GLY A 264 1.32 -10.82 -15.42
N TRP A 265 0.95 -10.17 -16.54
CA TRP A 265 -0.45 -10.08 -16.98
C TRP A 265 -1.08 -11.45 -17.26
N GLY A 266 -0.32 -12.37 -17.85
CA GLY A 266 -0.75 -13.72 -18.15
C GLY A 266 -1.02 -14.58 -16.92
N LEU A 267 -0.53 -14.20 -15.73
CA LEU A 267 -0.86 -14.87 -14.47
C LEU A 267 -2.37 -14.82 -14.18
N LEU A 268 -3.06 -13.80 -14.70
CA LEU A 268 -4.51 -13.64 -14.56
C LEU A 268 -5.31 -14.74 -15.27
N ASN A 269 -4.68 -15.47 -16.21
CA ASN A 269 -5.32 -16.53 -16.98
C ASN A 269 -5.00 -17.93 -16.45
N LEU A 270 -4.23 -18.04 -15.36
CA LEU A 270 -3.97 -19.34 -14.74
C LEU A 270 -5.21 -19.83 -13.99
N GLU A 271 -5.55 -21.09 -14.22
CA GLU A 271 -6.58 -21.78 -13.44
C GLU A 271 -6.11 -21.90 -11.99
N PHE A 272 -6.89 -21.37 -11.05
CA PHE A 272 -6.50 -21.33 -9.65
C PHE A 272 -6.16 -22.72 -9.08
N ASP A 273 -6.93 -23.74 -9.45
CA ASP A 273 -6.73 -25.10 -8.95
C ASP A 273 -5.42 -25.75 -9.45
N SER A 274 -4.74 -25.13 -10.42
CA SER A 274 -3.40 -25.52 -10.88
C SER A 274 -2.26 -24.87 -10.09
N ILE A 275 -2.56 -23.89 -9.22
CA ILE A 275 -1.57 -23.13 -8.46
C ILE A 275 -1.19 -23.92 -7.20
N VAL A 276 0.01 -24.50 -7.21
CA VAL A 276 0.63 -25.15 -6.06
C VAL A 276 1.72 -24.24 -5.51
N LEU A 277 1.55 -23.79 -4.26
CA LEU A 277 2.51 -22.91 -3.60
C LEU A 277 3.93 -23.45 -3.68
N ARG A 278 4.88 -22.57 -4.02
CA ARG A 278 6.33 -22.84 -4.17
C ARG A 278 6.73 -23.83 -5.28
N THR A 279 5.78 -24.55 -5.88
CA THR A 279 6.04 -25.51 -6.96
C THR A 279 5.67 -24.94 -8.32
N THR A 280 4.52 -24.27 -8.41
CA THR A 280 4.13 -23.58 -9.64
C THR A 280 5.09 -22.43 -9.87
N THR A 281 5.68 -22.40 -11.06
CA THR A 281 6.57 -21.33 -11.51
C THR A 281 6.18 -20.94 -12.91
N VAL A 282 6.28 -19.66 -13.23
CA VAL A 282 5.90 -19.14 -14.54
C VAL A 282 6.94 -18.14 -15.01
N ASP A 283 7.47 -18.35 -16.20
CA ASP A 283 8.41 -17.43 -16.82
C ASP A 283 7.68 -16.13 -17.20
N ASP A 284 8.22 -14.98 -16.80
CA ASP A 284 7.64 -13.67 -17.12
C ASP A 284 7.50 -13.45 -18.63
N GLU A 285 8.39 -14.02 -19.46
CA GLU A 285 8.30 -13.93 -20.92
C GLU A 285 7.06 -14.68 -21.47
N VAL A 286 6.58 -15.70 -20.75
CA VAL A 286 5.35 -16.43 -21.13
C VAL A 286 4.10 -15.65 -20.76
N VAL A 287 4.16 -14.80 -19.73
CA VAL A 287 2.99 -14.08 -19.19
C VAL A 287 2.99 -12.57 -19.48
N SER A 288 4.04 -12.02 -20.07
CA SER A 288 4.12 -10.62 -20.45
C SER A 288 3.49 -10.40 -21.83
N GLY A 289 2.35 -9.73 -21.88
CA GLY A 289 1.56 -9.62 -23.12
C GLY A 289 2.18 -8.79 -24.26
N ARG A 290 3.14 -9.34 -25.00
CA ARG A 290 3.38 -9.34 -26.47
C ARG A 290 4.72 -10.05 -26.74
N GLY A 291 4.76 -10.86 -27.79
CA GLY A 291 5.82 -11.82 -28.06
C GLY A 291 7.15 -11.20 -28.49
N PHE A 292 8.22 -11.78 -27.94
CA PHE A 292 9.62 -11.77 -28.34
C PHE A 292 9.95 -11.03 -29.65
N ASP A 293 10.48 -9.81 -29.51
CA ASP A 293 11.22 -9.10 -30.54
C ASP A 293 12.45 -8.42 -29.91
N GLY A 294 13.43 -9.21 -29.48
CA GLY A 294 14.71 -8.66 -29.03
C GLY A 294 15.72 -9.72 -28.63
N GLU A 295 16.81 -9.81 -29.37
CA GLU A 295 18.02 -10.54 -28.98
C GLU A 295 18.70 -9.82 -27.80
N GLY A 296 18.78 -10.53 -26.68
CA GLY A 296 19.52 -10.13 -25.48
C GLY A 296 19.29 -11.18 -24.38
N GLU A 297 20.36 -11.65 -23.75
CA GLU A 297 20.26 -12.52 -22.57
C GLU A 297 19.88 -11.66 -21.34
N GLU A 298 18.61 -11.28 -21.23
CA GLU A 298 18.10 -10.82 -19.94
C GLU A 298 17.98 -12.00 -18.95
N PRO A 299 18.21 -11.79 -17.65
CA PRO A 299 17.96 -12.80 -16.65
C PRO A 299 16.50 -13.26 -16.71
N LYS A 300 16.28 -14.57 -16.70
CA LYS A 300 14.92 -15.12 -16.64
C LYS A 300 14.24 -14.74 -15.34
N ARG A 301 13.11 -14.04 -15.43
CA ARG A 301 12.28 -13.68 -14.29
C ARG A 301 11.21 -14.75 -14.11
N ILE A 302 11.23 -15.40 -12.95
CA ILE A 302 10.32 -16.51 -12.66
C ILE A 302 9.35 -16.07 -11.56
N TRP A 303 8.07 -16.02 -11.90
CA TRP A 303 6.99 -15.79 -10.95
C TRP A 303 6.75 -17.02 -10.08
N VAL A 304 6.68 -16.81 -8.78
CA VAL A 304 6.39 -17.83 -7.77
C VAL A 304 5.19 -17.37 -6.95
N PRO A 305 4.16 -18.22 -6.75
CA PRO A 305 3.05 -17.89 -5.89
C PRO A 305 3.53 -17.98 -4.43
N LYS A 306 3.42 -16.87 -3.72
CA LYS A 306 3.80 -16.74 -2.31
C LYS A 306 2.62 -17.01 -1.38
N GLU A 307 1.42 -16.81 -1.88
CA GLU A 307 0.19 -16.89 -1.14
C GLU A 307 -0.96 -17.26 -2.09
N ALA A 308 -1.80 -18.24 -1.73
CA ALA A 308 -2.92 -18.70 -2.55
C ALA A 308 -3.99 -19.42 -1.70
N TRP A 309 -5.26 -19.04 -1.81
CA TRP A 309 -6.42 -19.80 -1.30
C TRP A 309 -7.73 -19.32 -1.95
N LYS A 310 -8.79 -20.12 -1.78
CA LYS A 310 -10.18 -19.70 -1.97
C LYS A 310 -10.78 -19.28 -0.64
N VAL A 311 -11.50 -18.17 -0.61
CA VAL A 311 -12.18 -17.69 0.60
C VAL A 311 -13.19 -18.76 1.04
N PRO A 312 -13.06 -19.30 2.26
CA PRO A 312 -13.89 -20.42 2.70
C PRO A 312 -15.35 -19.99 2.87
N ALA A 313 -16.25 -20.97 2.72
CA ALA A 313 -17.64 -20.82 3.10
C ALA A 313 -17.76 -20.53 4.60
N LYS A 314 -18.61 -19.57 4.95
CA LYS A 314 -18.88 -19.22 6.36
C LYS A 314 -19.86 -20.19 7.01
#